data_AF-A0A7Y1W3I5-F1
#
_entry.id   AF-A0A7Y1W3I5-F1
#
_cell.length_a   1.000
_cell.length_b   1.000
_cell.length_c   1.000
_cell.angle_alpha   90.00
_cell.angle_beta   90.00
_cell.angle_gamma   90.00
#
_symmetry.space_group_name_H-M   'P 1'
#
loop_
_entity.id
_entity.type
_entity.pdbx_description
1 polymer ?
#
loop_
_entity_poly.entity_id
_entity_poly.type
_entity_poly.pdbx_seq_one_letter_code
_entity_poly.pdbx_strand_id
1 'polypeptide(L)'
;MRTAENKKERSTLTAHDWERAALEVIAERGVSALAVEPLARRMGITKGSFYWHFPNREALLAQALQRWEEHDNRNLNTALGAIAEPRDRLISFFRRVGQERLTHDVYSALCA
;
A
#
# COMPACT_ATOMS: atom_id res chain seq x y z
N MET A 1 -20.51 -31.86 -25.75
CA MET A 1 -21.22 -30.94 -24.84
C MET A 1 -20.20 -30.40 -23.85
N ARG A 2 -19.83 -29.12 -23.99
CA ARG A 2 -18.87 -28.36 -23.17
C ARG A 2 -19.51 -28.02 -21.83
N THR A 3 -18.83 -28.28 -20.71
CA THR A 3 -18.81 -27.43 -19.49
C THR A 3 -17.88 -28.07 -18.46
N ALA A 4 -16.59 -27.89 -18.66
CA ALA A 4 -15.58 -27.95 -17.59
C ALA A 4 -14.63 -26.77 -17.79
N GLU A 5 -15.21 -25.57 -17.96
CA GLU A 5 -14.44 -24.33 -17.99
C GLU A 5 -14.09 -23.96 -16.55
N ASN A 6 -12.91 -24.42 -16.15
CA ASN A 6 -11.92 -23.65 -15.40
C ASN A 6 -12.49 -22.74 -14.29
N LYS A 7 -12.90 -23.36 -13.19
CA LYS A 7 -13.05 -22.69 -11.89
C LYS A 7 -11.67 -22.27 -11.43
N LYS A 8 -11.14 -21.16 -11.98
CA LYS A 8 -9.94 -20.47 -11.48
C LYS A 8 -10.03 -20.50 -9.96
N GLU A 9 -9.09 -21.19 -9.32
CA GLU A 9 -8.87 -21.12 -7.90
C GLU A 9 -8.98 -19.65 -7.51
N ARG A 10 -10.00 -19.31 -6.71
CA ARG A 10 -10.12 -17.97 -6.15
C ARG A 10 -8.92 -17.82 -5.23
N SER A 11 -7.79 -17.34 -5.75
CA SER A 11 -6.59 -17.09 -4.96
C SER A 11 -7.00 -16.21 -3.81
N THR A 12 -6.93 -16.74 -2.59
CA THR A 12 -7.24 -15.97 -1.40
C THR A 12 -6.29 -14.79 -1.35
N LEU A 13 -6.83 -13.57 -1.26
CA LEU A 13 -6.00 -12.37 -1.14
C LEU A 13 -5.07 -12.51 0.07
N THR A 14 -3.85 -12.02 -0.07
CA THR A 14 -2.82 -12.08 0.96
C THR A 14 -2.94 -10.88 1.90
N ALA A 15 -2.26 -10.92 3.05
CA ALA A 15 -2.14 -9.76 3.93
C ALA A 15 -1.58 -8.53 3.18
N HIS A 16 -0.62 -8.74 2.28
CA HIS A 16 -0.05 -7.68 1.45
C HIS A 16 -1.07 -7.03 0.51
N ASP A 17 -2.04 -7.78 -0.02
CA ASP A 17 -3.09 -7.20 -0.87
C ASP A 17 -4.00 -6.26 -0.09
N TRP A 18 -4.30 -6.61 1.17
CA TRP A 18 -5.06 -5.75 2.08
C TRP A 18 -4.31 -4.48 2.44
N GLU A 19 -3.02 -4.60 2.74
CA GLU A 19 -2.17 -3.46 3.06
C GLU A 19 -2.07 -2.47 1.89
N ARG A 20 -1.86 -2.98 0.67
CA ARG A 20 -1.83 -2.14 -0.54
C ARG A 20 -3.15 -1.41 -0.74
N ALA A 21 -4.28 -2.11 -0.63
CA ALA A 21 -5.59 -1.49 -0.76
C ALA A 21 -5.87 -0.46 0.35
N ALA A 22 -5.34 -0.68 1.56
CA ALA A 22 -5.42 0.28 2.66
C ALA A 22 -4.64 1.57 2.35
N LEU A 23 -3.42 1.45 1.82
CA LEU A 23 -2.60 2.59 1.42
C LEU A 23 -3.27 3.43 0.33
N GLU A 24 -3.91 2.78 -0.66
CA GLU A 24 -4.68 3.50 -1.68
C GLU A 24 -5.83 4.31 -1.07
N VAL A 25 -6.58 3.73 -0.12
CA VAL A 25 -7.66 4.45 0.57
C VAL A 25 -7.11 5.62 1.39
N ILE A 26 -5.98 5.44 2.07
CA ILE A 26 -5.33 6.50 2.84
C ILE A 26 -4.89 7.64 1.91
N ALA A 27 -4.22 7.32 0.80
CA ALA A 27 -3.78 8.30 -0.18
C ALA A 27 -4.95 9.10 -0.80
N GLU A 28 -6.08 8.43 -1.07
CA GLU A 28 -7.24 9.07 -1.70
C GLU A 28 -8.11 9.87 -0.72
N ARG A 29 -8.24 9.42 0.53
CA ARG A 29 -9.32 9.86 1.44
C ARG A 29 -8.87 10.11 2.88
N GLY A 30 -7.60 9.94 3.20
CA GLY A 30 -7.07 10.09 4.54
C GLY A 30 -7.26 8.85 5.43
N VAL A 31 -6.56 8.83 6.56
CA VAL A 31 -6.54 7.71 7.51
C VAL A 31 -7.91 7.42 8.12
N SER A 32 -8.71 8.45 8.36
CA SER A 32 -10.05 8.34 8.96
C SER A 32 -11.03 7.57 8.07
N ALA A 33 -10.81 7.54 6.75
CA ALA A 33 -11.66 6.83 5.79
C ALA A 33 -11.39 5.32 5.74
N LEU A 34 -10.28 4.84 6.31
CA LEU A 34 -9.96 3.41 6.32
C LEU A 34 -10.96 2.66 7.19
N ALA A 35 -11.73 1.74 6.61
CA ALA A 35 -12.64 0.87 7.35
C ALA A 35 -12.72 -0.52 6.70
N VAL A 36 -12.77 -1.57 7.52
CA VAL A 36 -12.65 -2.97 7.07
C VAL A 36 -13.74 -3.36 6.07
N GLU A 37 -15.00 -3.02 6.35
CA GLU A 37 -16.12 -3.40 5.47
C GLU A 37 -16.10 -2.68 4.12
N PRO A 38 -15.97 -1.34 4.05
CA PRO A 38 -15.76 -0.65 2.78
C PRO A 38 -14.56 -1.18 1.98
N LEU A 39 -13.45 -1.47 2.66
CA LEU A 39 -12.24 -2.00 2.02
C LEU A 39 -12.48 -3.39 1.43
N ALA A 40 -13.11 -4.30 2.19
CA ALA A 40 -13.48 -5.64 1.72
C ALA A 40 -14.37 -5.57 0.47
N ARG A 41 -15.36 -4.66 0.47
CA ARG A 41 -16.23 -4.42 -0.70
C ARG A 41 -15.44 -3.90 -1.90
N ARG A 42 -14.52 -2.95 -1.70
CA ARG A 42 -13.63 -2.43 -2.76
C ARG A 42 -12.79 -3.56 -3.37
N MET A 43 -12.35 -4.51 -2.55
CA MET A 43 -11.53 -5.66 -2.96
C MET A 43 -12.35 -6.85 -3.50
N GLY A 44 -13.69 -6.77 -3.51
CA GLY A 44 -14.56 -7.84 -4.01
C GLY A 44 -14.58 -9.11 -3.14
N ILE A 45 -14.28 -8.98 -1.84
CA ILE A 45 -14.14 -10.10 -0.89
C ILE A 45 -14.98 -9.87 0.37
N THR A 46 -15.10 -10.91 1.21
CA THR A 46 -15.90 -10.85 2.43
C THR A 46 -15.12 -10.22 3.59
N LYS A 47 -15.82 -9.53 4.49
CA LYS A 47 -15.25 -9.07 5.77
C LYS A 47 -14.64 -10.22 6.56
N GLY A 48 -15.23 -11.42 6.51
CA GLY A 48 -14.69 -12.60 7.19
C GLY A 48 -13.27 -12.96 6.75
N SER A 49 -12.93 -12.74 5.47
CA SER A 49 -11.58 -13.01 4.96
C SER A 49 -10.49 -12.12 5.57
N PHE A 50 -10.85 -10.93 6.05
CA PHE A 50 -9.95 -10.00 6.73
C PHE A 50 -9.37 -10.58 8.01
N TYR A 51 -10.21 -11.22 8.82
CA TYR A 51 -9.84 -11.68 10.15
C TYR A 51 -8.87 -12.87 10.15
N TRP A 52 -8.62 -13.48 9.00
CA TRP A 52 -7.52 -14.44 8.83
C TRP A 52 -6.14 -13.78 8.79
N HIS A 53 -6.08 -12.49 8.44
CA HIS A 53 -4.83 -11.74 8.29
C HIS A 53 -4.61 -10.74 9.42
N PHE A 54 -5.67 -10.06 9.88
CA PHE A 54 -5.56 -9.00 10.86
C PHE A 54 -6.62 -9.12 11.95
N PRO A 55 -6.26 -8.91 13.23
CA PRO A 55 -7.23 -8.92 14.32
C PRO A 55 -8.18 -7.71 14.29
N ASN A 56 -7.72 -6.57 13.78
CA ASN A 56 -8.48 -5.32 13.75
C ASN A 56 -7.93 -4.35 12.69
N ARG A 57 -8.63 -3.23 12.50
CA ARG A 57 -8.27 -2.16 11.56
C ARG A 57 -6.90 -1.56 11.88
N GLU A 58 -6.60 -1.39 13.16
CA GLU A 58 -5.36 -0.76 13.64
C GLU A 58 -4.13 -1.62 13.29
N ALA A 59 -4.26 -2.95 13.36
CA ALA A 59 -3.22 -3.88 12.94
C ALA A 59 -2.97 -3.83 11.42
N LEU A 60 -4.04 -3.71 10.61
CA LEU A 60 -3.91 -3.48 9.18
C LEU A 60 -3.17 -2.15 8.90
N LEU A 61 -3.61 -1.07 9.55
CA LEU A 61 -3.01 0.25 9.38
C LEU A 61 -1.52 0.23 9.74
N ALA A 62 -1.17 -0.32 10.89
CA ALA A 62 0.22 -0.41 11.35
C ALA A 62 1.10 -1.21 10.38
N GLN A 63 0.65 -2.39 9.95
CA GLN A 63 1.43 -3.22 9.02
C GLN A 63 1.55 -2.58 7.63
N ALA A 64 0.47 -1.95 7.13
CA ALA A 64 0.48 -1.27 5.84
C ALA A 64 1.48 -0.10 5.82
N LEU A 65 1.45 0.74 6.85
CA LEU A 65 2.37 1.87 6.98
C LEU A 65 3.81 1.40 7.18
N GLN A 66 4.04 0.40 8.04
CA GLN A 66 5.37 -0.16 8.26
C GLN A 66 5.98 -0.69 6.96
N ARG A 67 5.26 -1.53 6.21
CA ARG A 67 5.79 -2.10 4.97
C ARG A 67 6.00 -1.04 3.89
N TRP A 68 5.12 -0.05 3.81
CA TRP A 68 5.28 1.08 2.90
C TRP A 68 6.53 1.89 3.23
N GLU A 69 6.73 2.28 4.49
CA GLU A 69 7.90 3.03 4.94
C GLU A 69 9.19 2.25 4.68
N GLU A 70 9.22 0.96 4.98
CA GLU A 70 10.36 0.10 4.71
C GLU A 70 10.66 0.00 3.20
N HIS A 71 9.63 -0.09 2.36
CA HIS A 71 9.79 -0.12 0.91
C HIS A 71 10.31 1.21 0.36
N ASP A 72 9.74 2.32 0.81
CA ASP A 72 10.17 3.65 0.41
C ASP A 72 11.62 3.93 0.82
N ASN A 73 11.96 3.63 2.07
CA ASN A 73 13.32 3.82 2.58
C ASN A 73 14.34 2.96 1.83
N ARG A 74 14.01 1.69 1.49
CA ARG A 74 14.86 0.87 0.63
C ARG A 74 15.04 1.50 -0.75
N ASN A 75 13.97 1.96 -1.40
CA ASN A 75 14.05 2.57 -2.72
C ASN A 75 14.85 3.89 -2.70
N LEU A 76 14.66 4.72 -1.67
CA LEU A 76 15.44 5.94 -1.42
C LEU A 76 16.93 5.62 -1.27
N ASN A 77 17.29 4.67 -0.41
CA ASN A 77 18.67 4.27 -0.18
C ASN A 77 19.32 3.68 -1.45
N THR A 78 18.61 2.83 -2.19
CA THR A 78 19.13 2.25 -3.43
C THR A 78 19.40 3.32 -4.49
N ALA A 79 18.47 4.26 -4.70
CA ALA A 79 18.63 5.26 -5.75
C ALA A 79 19.61 6.37 -5.39
N LEU A 80 19.69 6.75 -4.11
CA LEU A 80 20.49 7.90 -3.68
C LEU A 80 21.83 7.50 -3.06
N GLY A 81 21.97 6.27 -2.56
CA GLY A 81 23.14 5.84 -1.81
C GLY A 81 24.44 5.79 -2.62
N ALA A 82 24.35 5.66 -3.95
CA ALA A 82 25.51 5.64 -4.83
C ALA A 82 25.94 7.04 -5.31
N ILE A 83 25.13 8.08 -5.09
CA ILE A 83 25.43 9.43 -5.55
C ILE A 83 26.29 10.11 -4.47
N ALA A 84 27.56 10.37 -4.75
CA ALA A 84 28.48 10.98 -3.78
C ALA A 84 28.16 12.46 -3.51
N GLU A 85 27.89 13.22 -4.58
CA GLU A 85 27.71 14.67 -4.52
C GLU A 85 26.36 15.05 -3.86
N PRO A 86 26.35 15.81 -2.75
CA PRO A 86 25.11 16.17 -2.05
C PRO A 86 24.11 16.95 -2.90
N ARG A 87 24.60 17.81 -3.80
CA ARG A 87 23.75 18.56 -4.75
C ARG A 87 23.00 17.62 -5.68
N ASP A 88 23.69 16.64 -6.24
CA ASP A 88 23.12 15.70 -7.21
C ASP A 88 22.16 14.73 -6.54
N ARG A 89 22.45 14.31 -5.29
CA ARG A 89 21.53 13.56 -4.44
C ARG A 89 20.20 14.31 -4.25
N LEU A 90 20.27 15.60 -3.91
CA LEU A 90 19.09 16.42 -3.65
C LEU A 90 18.24 16.61 -4.93
N ILE A 91 18.89 16.88 -6.07
CA ILE A 91 18.19 17.01 -7.35
C ILE A 91 17.52 15.68 -7.75
N SER A 92 18.21 14.55 -7.56
CA SER A 92 17.67 13.21 -7.83
C SER A 92 16.46 12.90 -6.93
N PHE A 93 16.55 13.23 -5.64
CA PHE A 93 15.44 13.10 -4.69
C PHE A 93 14.20 13.87 -5.15
N PHE A 94 14.32 15.16 -5.45
CA PHE A 94 13.17 15.97 -5.88
C PHE A 94 12.52 15.47 -7.18
N ARG A 95 13.32 14.99 -8.15
CA ARG A 95 12.77 14.39 -9.38
C ARG A 95 11.97 13.12 -9.10
N ARG A 96 12.43 12.28 -8.16
CA ARG A 96 11.74 11.04 -7.80
C ARG A 96 10.46 11.26 -7.00
N VAL A 97 10.49 12.14 -6.00
CA VAL A 97 9.29 12.45 -5.19
C VAL A 97 8.17 13.02 -6.07
N GLY A 98 8.51 13.74 -7.14
CA GLY A 98 7.53 14.20 -8.13
C GLY A 98 6.93 13.10 -9.02
N GLN A 99 7.51 11.90 -9.07
CA GLN A 99 7.06 10.77 -9.89
C GLN A 99 6.36 9.68 -9.08
N GLU A 100 6.73 9.48 -7.81
CA GLU A 100 6.17 8.47 -6.90
C GLU A 100 4.93 9.00 -6.16
N ARG A 101 3.85 9.23 -6.92
CA ARG A 101 2.64 9.90 -6.44
C ARG A 101 1.98 9.22 -5.23
N LEU A 102 1.96 7.88 -5.15
CA LEU A 102 1.35 7.17 -4.02
C LEU A 102 2.07 7.47 -2.70
N THR A 103 3.41 7.42 -2.68
CA THR A 103 4.19 7.73 -1.48
C THR A 103 3.93 9.16 -1.04
N HIS A 104 3.96 10.12 -1.97
CA HIS A 104 3.64 11.51 -1.67
C HIS A 104 2.23 11.67 -1.07
N ASP A 105 1.22 11.03 -1.68
CA ASP A 105 -0.17 11.16 -1.26
C ASP A 105 -0.40 10.50 0.11
N VAL A 106 0.24 9.36 0.39
CA VAL A 106 0.24 8.74 1.73
C VAL A 106 0.88 9.66 2.76
N TYR A 107 2.08 10.22 2.50
CA TYR A 107 2.72 11.17 3.42
C TYR A 107 1.83 12.39 3.68
N SER A 108 1.27 12.99 2.62
CA SER A 108 0.38 14.15 2.75
C SER A 108 -0.86 13.83 3.58
N ALA A 109 -1.44 12.64 3.41
CA ALA A 109 -2.60 12.19 4.16
C ALA A 109 -2.31 11.92 5.65
N LEU A 110 -1.06 11.65 6.02
CA LEU A 110 -0.62 11.49 7.41
C LEU A 110 -0.33 12.82 8.11
N CYS A 111 -0.07 13.89 7.34
CA CYS A 111 0.26 15.22 7.87
C CYS A 111 -0.95 16.17 7.96
N ALA A 112 -2.10 15.78 7.41
CA ALA A 112 -3.36 16.55 7.42
C ALA A 112 -4.19 16.27 8.68
#